data_AF-A0A1F5DTW8-F1
#
_entry.id   AF-A0A1F5DTW8-F1
#
_cell.length_a   1.000
_cell.length_b   1.000
_cell.length_c   1.000
_cell.angle_alpha   90.00
_cell.angle_beta   90.00
_cell.angle_gamma   90.00
#
_symmetry.space_group_name_H-M   'P 1'
#
loop_
_entity.id
_entity.type
_entity.pdbx_description
1 polymer ?
#
loop_
_entity_poly.entity_id
_entity_poly.type
_entity_poly.pdbx_seq_one_letter_code
_entity_poly.pdbx_strand_id
1 'polypeptide(L)'
;MSYIAGALGVCVAAIFYVLNLRISQRNMEANSETRQFQLLMQLSAPQFSKEGFRTYLEFASMEWKDYEDFEKKYGSDVNPESLVVRDFIGSWFNKAGILLKYGMIDRELLYDFLGTDSISQWNKYGEIVRTQRELYSAPELYRYWDYLYDEMVKIAAERGMDIQRKEEVKFTEEMRRKLEAKFT
;
A
#
# COMPACT_ATOMS: atom_id res chain seq x y z
N MET A 1 35.67 52.89 21.44
CA MET A 1 34.98 51.73 22.06
C MET A 1 33.68 51.41 21.31
N SER A 2 33.68 51.01 20.02
CA SER A 2 32.39 50.63 19.39
C SER A 2 32.40 49.74 18.13
N TYR A 3 33.51 49.57 17.40
CA TYR A 3 33.48 48.69 16.21
C TYR A 3 33.52 47.19 16.58
N ILE A 4 34.29 46.84 17.63
CA ILE A 4 34.46 45.45 18.10
C ILE A 4 33.14 44.90 18.68
N ALA A 5 32.39 45.74 19.41
CA ALA A 5 31.10 45.36 19.98
C ALA A 5 30.02 45.13 18.89
N GLY A 6 30.00 45.97 17.85
CA GLY A 6 29.11 45.79 16.70
C GLY A 6 29.44 44.54 15.87
N ALA A 7 30.74 44.32 15.58
CA ALA A 7 31.20 43.14 14.84
C ALA A 7 30.90 41.83 15.58
N LEU A 8 31.08 41.80 16.92
CA LEU A 8 30.72 40.66 17.75
C LEU A 8 29.21 40.40 17.75
N GLY A 9 28.38 41.44 17.81
CA GLY A 9 26.92 41.30 17.75
C GLY A 9 26.42 40.65 16.46
N VAL A 10 26.97 41.05 15.31
CA VAL A 10 26.61 40.47 14.00
C VAL A 10 27.08 39.02 13.89
N CYS A 11 28.27 38.69 14.39
CA CYS A 11 28.79 37.32 14.37
C CYS A 11 27.95 36.38 15.25
N VAL A 12 27.55 36.82 16.45
CA VAL A 12 26.69 36.04 17.35
C VAL A 12 25.30 35.83 16.74
N ALA A 13 24.72 36.84 16.11
CA ALA A 13 23.43 36.73 15.43
C ALA A 13 23.46 35.74 14.25
N ALA A 14 24.53 35.75 13.44
CA ALA A 14 24.70 34.80 12.34
C ALA A 14 24.83 33.35 12.81
N ILE A 15 25.60 33.11 13.88
CA ILE A 15 25.74 31.78 14.50
C ILE A 15 24.39 31.29 15.05
N PHE A 16 23.65 32.15 15.76
CA PHE A 16 22.32 31.82 16.26
C PHE A 16 21.32 31.51 15.14
N TYR A 17 21.36 32.26 14.03
CA TYR A 17 20.50 32.02 12.89
C TYR A 17 20.79 30.65 12.23
N VAL A 18 22.06 30.31 12.02
CA VAL A 18 22.45 29.00 11.47
C VAL A 18 22.06 27.85 12.40
N LEU A 19 22.26 28.01 13.72
CA LEU A 19 21.83 27.02 14.71
C LEU A 19 20.30 26.86 14.73
N ASN A 20 19.55 27.95 14.68
CA ASN A 20 18.09 27.91 14.61
C ASN A 20 17.59 27.28 13.31
N LEU A 21 18.23 27.55 12.17
CA LEU A 21 17.91 26.89 10.91
C LEU A 21 18.17 25.39 10.98
N ARG A 22 19.29 24.95 11.57
CA ARG A 22 19.60 23.53 11.76
C ARG A 22 18.65 22.85 12.74
N ILE A 23 18.29 23.51 13.84
CA ILE A 23 17.28 23.00 14.79
C ILE A 23 15.91 22.95 14.13
N SER A 24 15.54 23.97 13.36
CA SER A 24 14.29 23.99 12.58
C SER A 24 14.26 22.89 11.53
N GLN A 25 15.37 22.63 10.83
CA GLN A 25 15.50 21.53 9.87
C GLN A 25 15.36 20.17 10.55
N ARG A 26 16.09 19.93 11.65
CA ARG A 26 15.96 18.69 12.44
C ARG A 26 14.57 18.50 13.04
N ASN A 27 13.94 19.58 13.49
CA ASN A 27 12.56 19.54 13.98
C ASN A 27 11.57 19.31 12.83
N MET A 28 11.81 19.84 11.63
CA MET A 28 10.99 19.56 10.44
C MET A 28 11.14 18.10 10.00
N GLU A 29 12.35 17.55 10.03
CA GLU A 29 12.65 16.14 9.76
C GLU A 29 11.97 15.23 10.80
N ALA A 30 12.18 15.48 12.09
CA ALA A 30 11.53 14.72 13.16
C ALA A 30 10.00 14.84 13.13
N ASN A 31 9.47 16.02 12.79
CA ASN A 31 8.03 16.22 12.58
C ASN A 31 7.53 15.44 11.36
N SER A 32 8.34 15.32 10.31
CA SER A 32 7.97 14.57 9.10
C SER A 32 7.90 13.07 9.37
N GLU A 33 8.88 12.49 10.07
CA GLU A 33 8.88 11.08 10.49
C GLU A 33 7.72 10.78 11.44
N THR A 34 7.51 11.65 12.44
CA THR A 34 6.38 11.54 13.38
C THR A 34 5.04 11.58 12.64
N ARG A 35 4.92 12.46 11.63
CA ARG A 35 3.71 12.56 10.80
C ARG A 35 3.49 11.31 9.94
N GLN A 36 4.55 10.75 9.34
CA GLN A 36 4.46 9.51 8.57
C GLN A 36 3.99 8.35 9.45
N PHE A 37 4.56 8.21 10.65
CA PHE A 37 4.15 7.19 11.61
C PHE A 37 2.71 7.40 12.10
N GLN A 38 2.29 8.64 12.33
CA GLN A 38 0.91 8.97 12.66
C GLN A 38 -0.06 8.61 11.52
N LEU A 39 0.30 8.88 10.27
CA LEU A 39 -0.51 8.50 9.10
C LEU A 39 -0.64 6.98 8.98
N LEU A 40 0.45 6.23 9.20
CA LEU A 40 0.42 4.77 9.28
C LEU A 40 -0.51 4.30 10.39
N MET A 41 -0.35 4.81 11.61
CA MET A 41 -1.14 4.42 12.77
C MET A 41 -2.64 4.72 12.58
N GLN A 42 -2.97 5.84 11.93
CA GLN A 42 -4.35 6.20 11.62
C GLN A 42 -4.94 5.33 10.52
N LEU A 43 -4.16 5.07 9.46
CA LEU A 43 -4.55 4.09 8.45
C LEU A 43 -4.78 2.74 9.13
N SER A 44 -3.95 2.41 10.13
CA SER A 44 -3.88 1.10 10.76
C SER A 44 -4.82 0.77 11.89
N ALA A 45 -5.43 1.78 12.50
CA ALA A 45 -6.32 1.60 13.63
C ALA A 45 -7.47 0.59 13.37
N PRO A 46 -8.16 0.59 12.21
CA PRO A 46 -9.24 -0.37 11.97
C PRO A 46 -8.76 -1.82 11.89
N GLN A 47 -7.59 -2.08 11.29
CA GLN A 47 -7.07 -3.46 11.12
C GLN A 47 -6.54 -4.06 12.41
N PHE A 48 -5.96 -3.23 13.30
CA PHE A 48 -5.47 -3.70 14.60
C PHE A 48 -6.59 -3.92 15.64
N SER A 49 -7.85 -3.63 15.28
CA SER A 49 -8.99 -4.06 16.09
C SER A 49 -9.18 -5.59 15.99
N LYS A 50 -9.80 -6.18 17.01
CA LYS A 50 -10.13 -7.63 16.99
C LYS A 50 -11.01 -8.00 15.80
N GLU A 51 -11.86 -7.07 15.38
CA GLU A 51 -12.73 -7.24 14.22
C GLU A 51 -11.93 -7.17 12.92
N GLY A 52 -11.10 -6.15 12.74
CA GLY A 52 -10.22 -6.02 11.58
C GLY A 52 -9.29 -7.22 11.41
N PHE A 53 -8.71 -7.72 12.50
CA PHE A 53 -7.88 -8.93 12.44
C PHE A 53 -8.68 -10.18 12.04
N ARG A 54 -9.95 -10.32 12.47
CA ARG A 54 -10.82 -11.40 12.01
C ARG A 54 -11.15 -11.26 10.52
N THR A 55 -11.45 -10.06 10.06
CA THR A 55 -11.68 -9.77 8.64
C THR A 55 -10.44 -10.11 7.82
N TYR A 56 -9.24 -9.79 8.31
CA TYR A 56 -7.99 -10.20 7.68
C TYR A 56 -7.83 -11.72 7.63
N LEU A 57 -8.11 -12.44 8.71
CA LEU A 57 -8.06 -13.91 8.73
C LEU A 57 -9.07 -14.53 7.76
N GLU A 58 -10.28 -13.98 7.69
CA GLU A 58 -11.31 -14.43 6.74
C GLU A 58 -10.81 -14.23 5.30
N PHE A 59 -10.36 -13.03 4.97
CA PHE A 59 -9.75 -12.73 3.67
C PHE A 59 -8.58 -13.66 3.35
N ALA A 60 -7.64 -13.83 4.27
CA ALA A 60 -6.47 -14.67 4.08
C ALA A 60 -6.82 -16.16 3.92
N SER A 61 -7.93 -16.62 4.50
CA SER A 61 -8.36 -18.03 4.47
C SER A 61 -9.30 -18.39 3.32
N MET A 62 -9.74 -17.43 2.50
CA MET A 62 -10.55 -17.73 1.31
C MET A 62 -9.78 -18.61 0.32
N GLU A 63 -10.43 -19.64 -0.21
CA GLU A 63 -9.81 -20.59 -1.14
C GLU A 63 -10.70 -20.83 -2.36
N TRP A 64 -10.06 -20.76 -3.52
CA TRP A 64 -10.68 -21.02 -4.81
C TRP A 64 -9.70 -21.74 -5.74
N LYS A 65 -10.25 -22.51 -6.67
CA LYS A 65 -9.45 -23.23 -7.68
C LYS A 65 -9.16 -22.38 -8.91
N ASP A 66 -10.14 -21.58 -9.31
CA ASP A 66 -10.13 -20.72 -10.48
C ASP A 66 -11.08 -19.53 -10.27
N TYR A 67 -11.16 -18.64 -11.25
CA TYR A 67 -12.00 -17.45 -11.17
C TYR A 67 -13.51 -17.78 -11.07
N GLU A 68 -13.98 -18.85 -11.71
CA GLU A 68 -15.39 -19.22 -11.66
C GLU A 68 -15.79 -19.78 -10.29
N ASP A 69 -14.93 -20.61 -9.69
CA ASP A 69 -15.10 -21.09 -8.31
C ASP A 69 -15.06 -19.91 -7.33
N PHE A 70 -14.20 -18.92 -7.59
CA PHE A 70 -14.16 -17.68 -6.83
C PHE A 70 -15.50 -16.92 -6.91
N GLU A 71 -16.00 -16.63 -8.11
CA GLU A 71 -17.27 -15.90 -8.29
C GLU A 71 -18.46 -16.68 -7.70
N LYS A 72 -18.48 -18.01 -7.80
CA LYS A 72 -19.54 -18.85 -7.20
C LYS A 72 -19.55 -18.80 -5.67
N LYS A 73 -18.39 -18.62 -5.02
CA LYS A 73 -18.27 -18.60 -3.54
C LYS A 73 -18.29 -17.20 -2.94
N TYR A 74 -17.69 -16.25 -3.64
CA TYR A 74 -17.26 -14.94 -3.13
C TYR A 74 -17.65 -13.78 -4.06
N GLY A 75 -18.30 -14.08 -5.19
CA GLY A 75 -18.81 -13.07 -6.11
C GLY A 75 -19.81 -12.15 -5.42
N SER A 76 -19.80 -10.88 -5.80
CA SER A 76 -20.57 -9.82 -5.13
C SER A 76 -22.07 -10.07 -5.14
N ASP A 77 -22.57 -10.74 -6.19
CA ASP A 77 -23.99 -11.08 -6.34
C ASP A 77 -24.41 -12.30 -5.50
N VAL A 78 -23.45 -13.14 -5.11
CA VAL A 78 -23.70 -14.40 -4.38
C VAL A 78 -23.42 -14.22 -2.89
N ASN A 79 -22.36 -13.50 -2.55
CA ASN A 79 -21.91 -13.30 -1.18
C ASN A 79 -21.49 -11.82 -0.96
N PRO A 80 -22.46 -10.94 -0.67
CA PRO A 80 -22.18 -9.53 -0.39
C PRO A 80 -21.25 -9.30 0.80
N GLU A 81 -21.28 -10.17 1.81
CA GLU A 81 -20.36 -10.08 2.96
C GLU A 81 -18.91 -10.33 2.54
N SER A 82 -18.68 -11.28 1.62
CA SER A 82 -17.34 -11.48 1.05
C SER A 82 -16.84 -10.24 0.31
N LEU A 83 -17.71 -9.51 -0.41
CA LEU A 83 -17.33 -8.24 -1.01
C LEU A 83 -16.89 -7.23 0.06
N VAL A 84 -17.60 -7.12 1.19
CA VAL A 84 -17.22 -6.22 2.29
C VAL A 84 -15.83 -6.57 2.83
N VAL A 85 -15.57 -7.86 3.07
CA VAL A 85 -14.26 -8.34 3.55
C VAL A 85 -13.16 -8.02 2.55
N ARG A 86 -13.38 -8.32 1.26
CA ARG A 86 -12.41 -8.06 0.20
C ARG A 86 -12.15 -6.58 0.00
N ASP A 87 -13.20 -5.76 0.01
CA ASP A 87 -13.06 -4.32 -0.19
C ASP A 87 -12.38 -3.64 1.00
N PHE A 88 -12.65 -4.10 2.22
CA PHE A 88 -11.98 -3.60 3.41
C PHE A 88 -10.46 -3.79 3.35
N ILE A 89 -9.99 -4.98 2.95
CA ILE A 89 -8.55 -5.29 2.81
C ILE A 89 -7.96 -4.69 1.53
N GLY A 90 -8.64 -4.80 0.39
CA GLY A 90 -8.17 -4.25 -0.89
C GLY A 90 -8.03 -2.72 -0.84
N SER A 91 -9.02 -2.03 -0.26
CA SER A 91 -8.97 -0.58 -0.09
C SER A 91 -7.86 -0.14 0.87
N TRP A 92 -7.52 -0.94 1.87
CA TRP A 92 -6.39 -0.67 2.74
C TRP A 92 -5.07 -0.62 1.95
N PHE A 93 -4.77 -1.68 1.20
CA PHE A 93 -3.52 -1.73 0.44
C PHE A 93 -3.50 -0.68 -0.68
N ASN A 94 -4.64 -0.42 -1.30
CA ASN A 94 -4.76 0.63 -2.30
C ASN A 94 -4.47 2.02 -1.71
N LYS A 95 -4.96 2.33 -0.51
CA LYS A 95 -4.64 3.58 0.20
C LYS A 95 -3.16 3.67 0.59
N ALA A 96 -2.57 2.57 1.06
CA ALA A 96 -1.13 2.52 1.32
C ALA A 96 -0.30 2.80 0.04
N GLY A 97 -0.71 2.25 -1.09
CA GLY A 97 -0.10 2.53 -2.39
C GLY A 97 -0.23 3.98 -2.83
N ILE A 98 -1.36 4.65 -2.54
CA ILE A 98 -1.54 6.09 -2.78
C ILE A 98 -0.52 6.87 -1.95
N LEU A 99 -0.40 6.60 -0.65
CA LEU A 99 0.55 7.29 0.23
C LEU A 99 1.99 7.14 -0.28
N LEU A 100 2.37 5.94 -0.72
CA LEU A 100 3.67 5.69 -1.33
C LEU A 100 3.86 6.44 -2.64
N LYS A 101 2.88 6.37 -3.54
CA LYS A 101 2.95 6.99 -4.88
C LYS A 101 3.18 8.49 -4.83
N TYR A 102 2.58 9.16 -3.85
CA TYR A 102 2.70 10.61 -3.65
C TYR A 102 3.82 11.00 -2.68
N GLY A 103 4.67 10.06 -2.25
CA GLY A 103 5.78 10.34 -1.34
C GLY A 103 5.35 10.85 0.04
N MET A 104 4.13 10.51 0.46
CA MET A 104 3.62 10.86 1.80
C MET A 104 4.20 9.98 2.89
N ILE A 105 4.81 8.86 2.50
CA ILE A 105 5.48 7.91 3.38
C ILE A 105 6.77 7.41 2.75
N ASP A 106 7.79 7.21 3.57
CA ASP A 106 9.03 6.56 3.15
C ASP A 106 8.79 5.11 2.72
N ARG A 107 9.45 4.72 1.63
CA ARG A 107 9.26 3.40 1.01
C ARG A 107 9.78 2.26 1.88
N GLU A 108 10.89 2.47 2.59
CA GLU A 108 11.51 1.46 3.46
C GLU A 108 10.68 1.27 4.72
N LEU A 109 10.22 2.39 5.31
CA LEU A 109 9.29 2.37 6.44
C LEU A 109 8.00 1.61 6.09
N LEU A 110 7.43 1.87 4.91
CA LEU A 110 6.22 1.17 4.47
C LEU A 110 6.48 -0.33 4.21
N TYR A 111 7.66 -0.66 3.66
CA TYR A 111 8.06 -2.05 3.47
C TYR A 111 8.17 -2.80 4.80
N ASP A 112 8.82 -2.21 5.80
CA ASP A 112 8.96 -2.81 7.14
C ASP A 112 7.60 -2.98 7.84
N PHE A 113 6.62 -2.13 7.51
CA PHE A 113 5.30 -2.16 8.13
C PHE A 113 4.34 -3.18 7.48
N LEU A 114 4.29 -3.26 6.15
CA LEU A 114 3.32 -4.12 5.44
C LEU A 114 3.82 -4.75 4.14
N GLY A 115 5.11 -4.62 3.81
CA GLY A 115 5.65 -5.02 2.51
C GLY A 115 5.45 -6.51 2.22
N THR A 116 5.81 -7.37 3.16
CA THR A 116 5.63 -8.83 3.02
C THR A 116 4.17 -9.23 2.87
N ASP A 117 3.28 -8.58 3.63
CA ASP A 117 1.85 -8.85 3.58
C ASP A 117 1.25 -8.37 2.25
N SER A 118 1.62 -7.18 1.78
CA SER A 118 1.19 -6.67 0.49
C SER A 118 1.57 -7.60 -0.65
N ILE A 119 2.80 -8.13 -0.62
CA ILE A 119 3.30 -9.09 -1.60
C ILE A 119 2.52 -10.39 -1.55
N SER A 120 2.37 -10.98 -0.37
CA SER A 120 1.64 -12.23 -0.17
C SER A 120 0.19 -12.14 -0.65
N GLN A 121 -0.50 -11.07 -0.26
CA GLN A 121 -1.90 -10.88 -0.60
C GLN A 121 -2.08 -10.56 -2.09
N TRP A 122 -1.21 -9.76 -2.71
CA TRP A 122 -1.28 -9.51 -4.14
C TRP A 122 -0.94 -10.74 -4.98
N ASN A 123 0.04 -11.56 -4.56
CA ASN A 123 0.32 -12.84 -5.21
C ASN A 123 -0.89 -13.79 -5.18
N LYS A 124 -1.75 -13.68 -4.15
CA LYS A 124 -2.99 -14.48 -4.06
C LYS A 124 -4.14 -13.88 -4.86
N TYR A 125 -4.37 -12.56 -4.74
CA TYR A 125 -5.57 -11.90 -5.25
C TYR A 125 -5.38 -11.09 -6.54
N GLY A 126 -4.15 -10.78 -6.92
CA GLY A 126 -3.83 -9.87 -8.03
C GLY A 126 -4.47 -10.31 -9.35
N GLU A 127 -4.52 -11.61 -9.62
CA GLU A 127 -5.15 -12.14 -10.82
C GLU A 127 -6.67 -12.02 -10.81
N ILE A 128 -7.31 -12.22 -9.65
CA ILE A 128 -8.74 -11.96 -9.47
C ILE A 128 -9.02 -10.48 -9.75
N VAL A 129 -8.23 -9.57 -9.16
CA VAL A 129 -8.38 -8.13 -9.38
C VAL A 129 -8.20 -7.76 -10.85
N ARG A 130 -7.17 -8.28 -11.53
CA ARG A 130 -6.95 -8.06 -12.96
C ARG A 130 -8.13 -8.56 -13.81
N THR A 131 -8.61 -9.77 -13.54
CA THR A 131 -9.77 -10.34 -14.23
C THR A 131 -11.03 -9.49 -14.01
N GLN A 132 -11.26 -9.03 -12.78
CA GLN A 132 -12.39 -8.16 -12.46
C GLN A 132 -12.29 -6.78 -13.14
N ARG A 133 -11.08 -6.22 -13.30
CA ARG A 133 -10.89 -4.96 -14.07
C ARG A 133 -11.38 -5.11 -15.50
N GLU A 134 -11.09 -6.24 -16.15
CA GLU A 134 -11.52 -6.54 -17.52
C GLU A 134 -13.02 -6.83 -17.60
N LEU A 135 -13.52 -7.72 -16.75
CA LEU A 135 -14.92 -8.16 -16.77
C LEU A 135 -15.91 -7.09 -16.36
N TYR A 136 -15.54 -6.17 -15.47
CA TYR A 136 -16.41 -5.08 -15.03
C TYR A 136 -16.08 -3.74 -15.69
N SER A 137 -15.16 -3.71 -16.65
CA SER A 137 -14.72 -2.47 -17.31
C SER A 137 -14.27 -1.40 -16.31
N ALA A 138 -13.58 -1.83 -15.25
CA ALA A 138 -13.19 -1.02 -14.09
C ALA A 138 -11.66 -0.95 -13.96
N PRO A 139 -10.93 -0.33 -14.91
CA PRO A 139 -9.46 -0.42 -15.00
C PRO A 139 -8.73 0.15 -13.77
N GLU A 140 -9.35 1.06 -13.03
CA GLU A 140 -8.75 1.70 -11.85
C GLU A 140 -8.91 0.89 -10.55
N LEU A 141 -9.64 -0.25 -10.57
CA LEU A 141 -9.92 -1.06 -9.38
C LEU A 141 -8.61 -1.51 -8.71
N TYR A 142 -8.35 -1.03 -7.50
CA TYR A 142 -7.14 -1.30 -6.71
C TYR A 142 -5.81 -1.06 -7.46
N ARG A 143 -5.78 -0.13 -8.43
CA ARG A 143 -4.57 0.19 -9.21
C ARG A 143 -3.37 0.55 -8.33
N TYR A 144 -3.58 1.23 -7.22
CA TYR A 144 -2.48 1.60 -6.34
C TYR A 144 -2.01 0.45 -5.45
N TRP A 145 -2.82 -0.58 -5.24
CA TRP A 145 -2.33 -1.82 -4.63
C TRP A 145 -1.38 -2.56 -5.58
N ASP A 146 -1.67 -2.59 -6.87
CA ASP A 146 -0.76 -3.11 -7.91
C ASP A 146 0.58 -2.37 -7.90
N TYR A 147 0.52 -1.02 -7.87
CA TYR A 147 1.71 -0.19 -7.73
C TYR A 147 2.47 -0.45 -6.42
N LEU A 148 1.77 -0.59 -5.30
CA LEU A 148 2.36 -0.91 -4.00
C LEU A 148 3.11 -2.24 -4.08
N TYR A 149 2.48 -3.27 -4.65
CA TYR A 149 3.10 -4.58 -4.84
C TYR A 149 4.42 -4.48 -5.60
N ASP A 150 4.44 -3.80 -6.74
CA ASP A 150 5.63 -3.65 -7.56
C ASP A 150 6.78 -2.96 -6.81
N GLU A 151 6.47 -1.92 -6.04
CA GLU A 151 7.48 -1.24 -5.22
C GLU A 151 7.98 -2.12 -4.06
N MET A 152 7.09 -2.87 -3.40
CA MET A 152 7.49 -3.77 -2.31
C MET A 152 8.37 -4.92 -2.83
N VAL A 153 8.06 -5.49 -4.00
CA VAL A 153 8.89 -6.54 -4.63
C VAL A 153 10.28 -6.01 -4.95
N LYS A 154 10.41 -4.77 -5.45
CA LYS A 154 11.72 -4.15 -5.70
C LYS A 154 12.56 -4.03 -4.44
N ILE A 155 11.99 -3.50 -3.36
CA ILE A 155 12.69 -3.36 -2.07
C ILE A 155 13.11 -4.73 -1.54
N ALA A 156 12.24 -5.73 -1.69
CA ALA A 156 12.58 -7.07 -1.24
C ALA A 156 13.73 -7.71 -2.01
N ALA A 157 13.76 -7.52 -3.34
CA ALA A 157 14.85 -7.96 -4.20
C ALA A 157 16.16 -7.23 -3.85
N GLU A 158 16.11 -5.91 -3.59
CA GLU A 158 17.25 -5.12 -3.11
C GLU A 158 17.79 -5.66 -1.77
N ARG A 159 16.91 -6.19 -0.91
CA ARG A 159 17.25 -6.84 0.38
C ARG A 159 17.63 -8.32 0.25
N GLY A 160 17.66 -8.88 -0.95
CA GLY A 160 18.09 -10.26 -1.21
C GLY A 160 17.07 -11.34 -0.85
N MET A 161 15.77 -11.01 -0.76
CA MET A 161 14.72 -12.00 -0.54
C MET A 161 14.28 -12.65 -1.86
N ASP A 162 14.13 -13.98 -1.87
CA ASP A 162 13.54 -14.73 -2.98
C ASP A 162 12.02 -14.57 -2.96
N ILE A 163 11.53 -13.59 -3.72
CA ILE A 163 10.10 -13.33 -3.86
C ILE A 163 9.63 -13.87 -5.20
N GLN A 164 8.98 -15.04 -5.17
CA GLN A 164 8.31 -15.56 -6.34
C GLN A 164 7.02 -14.78 -6.59
N ARG A 165 6.99 -14.04 -7.70
CA ARG A 165 5.76 -13.51 -8.28
C ARG A 165 4.91 -14.70 -8.74
N LYS A 166 3.89 -15.06 -7.96
CA LYS A 166 2.96 -16.13 -8.33
C LYS A 166 1.86 -15.55 -9.20
N GLU A 167 2.06 -15.59 -10.51
CA GLU A 167 1.01 -15.34 -11.51
C GLU A 167 0.44 -16.68 -11.97
N GLU A 168 -0.35 -17.37 -11.13
CA GLU A 168 -1.04 -18.57 -11.59
C GLU A 168 -2.48 -18.63 -11.10
N VAL A 169 -3.40 -18.15 -11.95
CA VAL A 169 -4.72 -18.78 -12.06
C VAL A 169 -4.87 -19.25 -13.50
N LYS A 170 -5.20 -20.53 -13.65
CA LYS A 170 -5.55 -21.09 -14.96
C LYS A 170 -6.94 -20.59 -15.31
N PHE A 171 -7.04 -19.68 -16.29
CA PHE A 171 -8.33 -19.35 -16.90
C PHE A 171 -8.95 -20.64 -17.45
N THR A 172 -10.20 -20.89 -17.11
CA THR A 172 -11.01 -21.90 -17.81
C THR A 172 -11.23 -21.44 -19.25
N GLU A 173 -11.33 -22.39 -20.18
CA GLU A 173 -11.59 -22.09 -21.59
C GLU A 173 -12.92 -21.33 -21.79
N GLU A 174 -13.87 -21.54 -20.87
CA GLU A 174 -15.15 -20.82 -20.83
C GLU A 174 -14.97 -19.33 -20.50
N MET A 175 -14.06 -18.96 -19.59
CA MET A 175 -13.75 -17.57 -19.29
C MET A 175 -13.06 -16.85 -20.44
N ARG A 176 -12.15 -17.54 -21.16
CA ARG A 176 -11.54 -16.99 -22.38
C ARG A 176 -12.61 -16.63 -23.42
N ARG A 177 -13.57 -17.53 -23.65
CA ARG A 177 -14.70 -17.26 -24.55
C ARG A 177 -15.58 -16.09 -24.10
N LYS A 178 -15.83 -15.93 -22.80
CA LYS A 178 -16.62 -14.80 -22.26
C LYS A 178 -15.91 -13.46 -22.43
N LEU A 179 -14.58 -13.42 -22.25
CA LEU A 179 -13.78 -12.24 -22.52
C LEU A 179 -13.83 -11.88 -24.02
N GLU A 180 -13.56 -12.83 -24.91
CA GLU A 180 -13.60 -12.63 -26.37
C GLU A 180 -14.98 -12.15 -26.87
N ALA A 181 -16.07 -12.71 -26.32
CA ALA A 181 -17.43 -12.34 -26.68
C ALA A 181 -17.84 -10.93 -26.22
N LYS A 182 -17.15 -10.35 -25.23
CA LYS A 182 -17.43 -8.98 -24.73
C LYS A 182 -16.70 -7.89 -25.53
N PHE A 183 -15.66 -8.28 -26.29
CA PHE A 183 -14.89 -7.38 -27.17
C PHE A 183 -15.29 -7.47 -28.65
N THR A 184 -16.30 -8.28 -28.99
CA THR A 184 -16.89 -8.38 -30.34
C THR A 184 -18.25 -7.70 -30.38
#